data_AF-A0A9Q0LU94-F1
#
_entry.id   AF-A0A9Q0LU94-F1
#
_cell.length_a   1.000
_cell.length_b   1.000
_cell.length_c   1.000
_cell.angle_alpha   90.00
_cell.angle_beta   90.00
_cell.angle_gamma   90.00
#
_symmetry.space_group_name_H-M   'P 1'
#
loop_
_entity.id
_entity.type
_entity.pdbx_description
1 polymer ?
#
loop_
_entity_poly.entity_id
_entity_poly.type
_entity_poly.pdbx_seq_one_letter_code
_entity_poly.pdbx_strand_id
1 'polypeptide(L)'
;MKHLLFIHKQFKDNFENILENLDKKFKMEMTSFQILLLENSLEKITKNIPIFDFICVLKDFIRKLKGNFNNTYSFKKLFLFSIKDKTANIYKEIEENFDNDEVILLGNIFHVYQFCSNIFYGNQN
;
A
#
# COMPACT_ATOMS: atom_id res chain seq x y z
N MET A 1 -16.34 3.37 -21.07
CA MET A 1 -15.36 4.45 -20.81
C MET A 1 -15.80 5.46 -19.75
N LYS A 2 -16.91 6.20 -19.90
CA LYS A 2 -17.34 7.21 -18.90
C LYS A 2 -17.58 6.65 -17.48
N HIS A 3 -18.08 5.42 -17.37
CA HIS A 3 -18.33 4.78 -16.07
C HIS A 3 -17.04 4.39 -15.34
N LEU A 4 -16.02 3.93 -16.06
CA LEU A 4 -14.70 3.63 -15.48
C LEU A 4 -14.01 4.91 -14.97
N LEU A 5 -14.04 5.98 -15.77
CA LEU A 5 -13.49 7.29 -15.37
C LEU A 5 -14.19 7.86 -14.12
N PHE A 6 -15.50 7.66 -14.01
CA PHE A 6 -16.28 8.07 -12.83
C PHE A 6 -15.90 7.25 -11.59
N ILE A 7 -15.76 5.92 -11.72
CA ILE A 7 -15.31 5.05 -10.63
C ILE A 7 -13.88 5.42 -10.21
N HIS A 8 -12.98 5.73 -11.15
CA HIS A 8 -11.60 6.13 -10.86
C HIS A 8 -11.55 7.47 -10.10
N LYS A 9 -12.35 8.46 -10.51
CA LYS A 9 -12.43 9.75 -9.81
C LYS A 9 -12.96 9.59 -8.38
N GLN A 10 -14.05 8.84 -8.21
CA GLN A 10 -14.59 8.57 -6.88
C GLN A 10 -13.61 7.76 -6.01
N PHE A 11 -12.85 6.84 -6.61
CA PHE A 11 -11.84 6.07 -5.90
C PHE A 11 -10.71 6.97 -5.39
N LYS A 12 -10.25 7.92 -6.21
CA LYS A 12 -9.25 8.93 -5.86
C LYS A 12 -9.74 9.86 -4.75
N ASP A 13 -10.90 10.49 -4.93
CA ASP A 13 -11.46 11.48 -4.00
C ASP A 13 -11.73 10.88 -2.60
N ASN A 14 -12.32 9.67 -2.56
CA ASN A 14 -12.58 8.97 -1.29
C ASN A 14 -11.27 8.54 -0.60
N PHE A 15 -10.17 8.42 -1.34
CA PHE A 15 -8.90 8.00 -0.78
C PHE A 15 -8.04 9.17 -0.29
N GLU A 16 -8.02 10.30 -1.01
CA GLU A 16 -7.34 11.51 -0.54
C GLU A 16 -7.84 11.90 0.85
N ASN A 17 -9.14 11.77 1.11
CA ASN A 17 -9.73 11.96 2.44
C ASN A 17 -9.17 10.98 3.51
N ILE A 18 -8.95 9.70 3.15
CA ILE A 18 -8.35 8.71 4.08
C ILE A 18 -6.91 9.11 4.44
N LEU A 19 -6.12 9.56 3.46
CA LEU A 19 -4.74 10.00 3.71
C LEU A 19 -4.67 11.33 4.47
N GLU A 20 -5.57 12.26 4.20
CA GLU A 20 -5.65 13.53 4.93
C GLU A 20 -5.82 13.28 6.43
N ASN A 21 -6.71 12.35 6.78
CA ASN A 21 -7.01 11.97 8.16
C ASN A 21 -6.04 10.94 8.76
N LEU A 22 -5.05 10.45 8.00
CA LEU A 22 -4.03 9.55 8.51
C LEU A 22 -3.09 10.31 9.47
N ASP A 23 -2.88 9.74 10.66
CA ASP A 23 -2.00 10.28 11.68
C ASP A 23 -0.58 10.55 11.13
N LYS A 24 0.02 11.68 11.52
CA LYS A 24 1.36 12.11 11.08
C LYS A 24 2.43 11.06 11.35
N LYS A 25 2.28 10.24 12.40
CA LYS A 25 3.24 9.16 12.70
C LYS A 25 3.35 8.10 11.59
N PHE A 26 2.36 8.03 10.70
CA PHE A 26 2.28 7.15 9.53
C PHE A 26 2.66 7.83 8.21
N LYS A 27 3.22 9.04 8.29
CA LYS A 27 3.72 9.87 7.18
C LYS A 27 5.23 10.15 7.34
N MET A 28 5.98 9.19 7.88
CA MET A 28 7.43 9.30 8.00
C MET A 28 8.07 9.12 6.63
N GLU A 29 8.96 10.03 6.29
CA GLU A 29 9.72 10.00 5.04
C GLU A 29 10.46 8.68 4.86
N MET A 30 10.56 8.26 3.60
CA MET A 30 11.35 7.10 3.20
C MET A 30 12.75 7.55 2.77
N THR A 31 13.77 6.83 3.22
CA THR A 31 15.13 6.95 2.68
C THR A 31 15.19 6.40 1.25
N SER A 32 16.18 6.83 0.47
CA SER A 32 16.39 6.34 -0.90
C SER A 32 16.54 4.82 -0.97
N PHE A 33 17.17 4.21 0.04
CA PHE A 33 17.30 2.75 0.13
C PHE A 33 15.94 2.07 0.34
N GLN A 34 15.10 2.60 1.22
CA GLN A 34 13.73 2.09 1.41
C GLN A 34 12.87 2.24 0.15
N ILE A 35 13.04 3.34 -0.60
CA ILE A 35 12.32 3.57 -1.87
C ILE A 35 12.72 2.51 -2.90
N LEU A 36 14.03 2.31 -3.11
CA LEU A 36 14.56 1.30 -4.05
C LEU A 36 14.04 -0.10 -3.72
N LEU A 37 14.00 -0.44 -2.43
CA LEU A 37 13.50 -1.73 -1.98
C LEU A 37 11.98 -1.90 -2.18
N LEU A 38 11.22 -0.83 -1.98
CA LEU A 38 9.78 -0.80 -2.25
C LEU A 38 9.52 -0.99 -3.75
N GLU A 39 10.23 -0.25 -4.61
CA GLU A 39 10.15 -0.34 -6.07
C GLU A 39 10.36 -1.78 -6.55
N ASN A 40 11.48 -2.39 -6.14
CA ASN A 40 11.82 -3.77 -6.50
C ASN A 40 10.75 -4.77 -6.03
N SER A 41 10.20 -4.58 -4.83
CA SER A 41 9.15 -5.46 -4.28
C SER A 41 7.85 -5.32 -5.06
N LEU A 42 7.44 -4.08 -5.36
CA LEU A 42 6.21 -3.80 -6.12
C LEU A 42 6.33 -4.30 -7.56
N GLU A 43 7.50 -4.19 -8.20
CA GLU A 43 7.72 -4.73 -9.54
C GLU A 43 7.52 -6.25 -9.58
N LYS A 44 8.00 -6.98 -8.57
CA LYS A 44 7.79 -8.42 -8.46
C LYS A 44 6.31 -8.77 -8.22
N ILE A 45 5.67 -8.13 -7.23
CA ILE A 45 4.27 -8.38 -6.87
C ILE A 45 3.33 -8.10 -8.04
N THR A 46 3.55 -7.00 -8.76
CA THR A 46 2.67 -6.57 -9.85
C THR A 46 2.77 -7.39 -11.13
N LYS A 47 3.76 -8.29 -11.24
CA LYS A 47 3.82 -9.29 -12.32
C LYS A 47 2.70 -10.33 -12.20
N ASN A 48 2.28 -10.62 -10.97
CA ASN A 48 1.31 -11.69 -10.68
C ASN A 48 -0.04 -11.15 -10.18
N ILE A 49 -0.07 -9.93 -9.63
CA ILE A 49 -1.29 -9.30 -9.10
C ILE A 49 -1.51 -7.93 -9.75
N PRO A 50 -2.73 -7.63 -10.22
CA PRO A 50 -3.07 -6.27 -10.65
C PRO A 50 -2.81 -5.26 -9.52
N ILE A 51 -2.03 -4.21 -9.80
CA ILE A 51 -1.70 -3.17 -8.80
C ILE A 51 -2.96 -2.59 -8.15
N PHE A 52 -4.08 -2.53 -8.87
CA PHE A 52 -5.37 -2.08 -8.34
C PHE A 52 -5.86 -2.95 -7.17
N ASP A 53 -5.72 -4.27 -7.26
CA ASP A 53 -6.15 -5.19 -6.22
C ASP A 53 -5.28 -5.00 -4.96
N PHE A 54 -3.97 -4.83 -5.14
CA PHE A 54 -3.05 -4.50 -4.06
C PHE A 54 -3.43 -3.18 -3.36
N ILE A 55 -3.71 -2.12 -4.13
CA ILE A 55 -4.14 -0.82 -3.61
C ILE A 55 -5.45 -0.95 -2.81
N CYS A 56 -6.41 -1.76 -3.28
CA CYS A 56 -7.67 -1.97 -2.56
C CYS A 56 -7.45 -2.61 -1.20
N VAL A 57 -6.61 -3.64 -1.13
CA VAL A 57 -6.26 -4.31 0.13
C VAL A 57 -5.47 -3.37 1.06
N LEU A 58 -4.52 -2.60 0.50
CA LEU A 58 -3.74 -1.60 1.22
C LEU A 58 -4.64 -0.51 1.83
N LYS A 59 -5.62 -0.03 1.06
CA LYS A 59 -6.63 0.93 1.52
C LYS A 59 -7.41 0.40 2.71
N ASP A 60 -7.87 -0.84 2.64
CA ASP A 60 -8.61 -1.47 3.74
C ASP A 60 -7.76 -1.66 5.00
N PHE A 61 -6.46 -1.92 4.83
CA PHE A 61 -5.50 -1.93 5.93
C PHE A 61 -5.36 -0.54 6.57
N ILE A 62 -5.12 0.50 5.76
CA ILE A 62 -4.97 1.89 6.24
C ILE A 62 -6.23 2.35 7.00
N ARG A 63 -7.43 2.02 6.53
CA ARG A 63 -8.69 2.36 7.23
C ARG A 63 -8.80 1.75 8.62
N LYS A 64 -8.11 0.63 8.87
CA LYS A 64 -8.06 -0.07 10.15
C LYS A 64 -6.90 0.40 11.04
N LEU A 65 -5.98 1.21 10.53
CA LEU A 65 -4.92 1.87 11.32
C LEU A 65 -5.51 2.99 12.19
N LYS A 66 -6.43 2.63 13.08
CA LYS A 66 -6.99 3.50 14.10
C LYS A 66 -6.42 3.08 15.46
N GLY A 67 -6.14 4.06 16.31
CA GLY A 67 -5.66 3.82 17.68
C GLY A 67 -4.13 3.74 17.82
N ASN A 68 -3.69 2.97 18.82
CA ASN A 68 -2.33 3.07 19.37
C ASN A 68 -1.29 2.16 18.68
N PHE A 69 -1.43 1.92 17.37
CA PHE A 69 -0.40 1.19 16.62
C PHE A 69 0.93 1.95 16.67
N ASN A 70 2.01 1.21 16.96
CA ASN A 70 3.36 1.73 16.91
C ASN A 70 3.81 1.85 15.44
N ASN A 71 4.29 3.02 15.05
CA ASN A 71 4.75 3.31 13.70
C ASN A 71 6.11 2.66 13.38
N THR A 72 6.85 2.16 14.38
CA THR A 72 8.11 1.44 14.19
C THR A 72 7.92 -0.06 13.92
N TYR A 73 6.69 -0.54 13.84
CA TYR A 73 6.42 -1.93 13.47
C TYR A 73 6.66 -2.16 11.98
N SER A 74 7.07 -3.38 11.65
CA SER A 74 7.18 -3.83 10.25
C SER A 74 5.85 -3.66 9.53
N PHE A 75 5.88 -2.97 8.39
CA PHE A 75 4.72 -2.88 7.51
C PHE A 75 4.31 -4.29 7.02
N LYS A 76 5.25 -5.07 6.48
CA LYS A 76 4.99 -6.39 5.90
C LYS A 76 4.30 -7.32 6.89
N LYS A 77 4.86 -7.47 8.10
CA LYS A 77 4.34 -8.41 9.11
C LYS A 77 2.90 -8.05 9.51
N LEU A 78 2.62 -6.77 9.77
CA LEU A 78 1.28 -6.32 10.13
C LEU A 78 0.30 -6.41 8.95
N PHE A 79 0.77 -6.10 7.75
CA PHE A 79 -0.06 -6.15 6.56
C PHE A 79 -0.48 -7.58 6.25
N LEU A 80 0.47 -8.53 6.22
CA LEU A 80 0.20 -9.97 6.08
C LEU A 80 -0.77 -10.48 7.14
N PHE A 81 -0.55 -10.12 8.41
CA PHE A 81 -1.48 -10.47 9.50
C PHE A 81 -2.90 -9.98 9.24
N SER A 82 -3.06 -8.78 8.66
CA SER A 82 -4.37 -8.18 8.42
C SER A 82 -5.15 -8.79 7.23
N ILE A 83 -4.47 -9.52 6.34
CA ILE A 83 -5.03 -10.05 5.09
C ILE A 83 -5.04 -11.58 5.01
N LYS A 84 -4.49 -12.27 6.01
CA LYS A 84 -4.27 -13.72 6.07
C LYS A 84 -5.48 -14.56 5.62
N ASP A 85 -6.69 -14.16 6.00
CA ASP A 85 -7.91 -14.94 5.73
C ASP A 85 -8.75 -14.40 4.55
N LYS A 86 -8.31 -13.33 3.87
CA LYS A 86 -9.15 -12.58 2.93
C LYS A 86 -8.70 -12.65 1.48
N THR A 87 -7.39 -12.77 1.26
CA THR A 87 -6.81 -12.66 -0.09
C THR A 87 -5.60 -13.57 -0.22
N ALA A 88 -5.81 -14.88 -0.39
CA ALA A 88 -4.76 -15.89 -0.37
C ALA A 88 -3.65 -15.64 -1.42
N ASN A 89 -4.01 -15.25 -2.64
CA ASN A 89 -3.03 -14.95 -3.70
C ASN A 89 -2.21 -13.69 -3.36
N ILE A 90 -2.86 -12.64 -2.87
CA ILE A 90 -2.19 -11.38 -2.47
C ILE A 90 -1.28 -11.61 -1.28
N TYR A 91 -1.75 -12.38 -0.29
CA TYR A 91 -0.95 -12.78 0.86
C TYR A 91 0.33 -13.49 0.42
N LYS A 92 0.21 -14.52 -0.43
CA LYS A 92 1.36 -15.31 -0.88
C LYS A 92 2.38 -14.46 -1.63
N GLU A 93 1.94 -13.65 -2.58
CA GLU A 93 2.86 -12.81 -3.36
C GLU A 93 3.58 -11.77 -2.50
N ILE A 94 2.92 -11.19 -1.50
CA ILE A 94 3.58 -10.27 -0.57
C ILE A 94 4.56 -11.01 0.34
N GLU A 95 4.18 -12.20 0.83
CA GLU A 95 5.03 -13.02 1.68
C GLU A 95 6.34 -13.38 0.97
N GLU A 96 6.25 -13.79 -0.29
CA GLU A 96 7.36 -14.25 -1.12
C GLU A 96 8.20 -13.13 -1.75
N ASN A 97 7.59 -11.98 -2.10
CA ASN A 97 8.26 -10.96 -2.93
C ASN A 97 8.50 -9.61 -2.24
N PHE A 98 7.97 -9.39 -1.04
CA PHE A 98 8.21 -8.14 -0.31
C PHE A 98 9.43 -8.31 0.63
N ASP A 99 10.62 -8.04 0.12
CA ASP A 99 11.91 -8.36 0.76
C ASP A 99 12.34 -7.36 1.86
N ASN A 100 11.40 -6.88 2.67
CA ASN A 100 11.56 -5.69 3.52
C ASN A 100 11.06 -5.87 4.95
N ASP A 101 11.19 -7.08 5.50
CA ASP A 101 10.53 -7.49 6.75
C ASP A 101 10.75 -6.56 7.95
N GLU A 102 11.81 -5.74 7.97
CA GLU A 102 12.04 -4.75 9.04
C GLU A 102 12.50 -3.38 8.53
N VAL A 103 12.61 -3.21 7.20
CA VAL A 103 13.15 -1.99 6.59
C VAL A 103 12.05 -0.98 6.30
N ILE A 104 10.90 -1.43 5.79
CA ILE A 104 9.74 -0.58 5.58
C ILE A 104 8.85 -0.69 6.81
N LEU A 105 8.71 0.43 7.51
CA LEU A 105 7.96 0.53 8.74
C LEU A 105 6.52 0.98 8.45
N LEU A 106 5.62 0.73 9.40
CA LEU A 106 4.25 1.21 9.36
C LEU A 106 4.22 2.75 9.28
N GLY A 107 5.24 3.42 9.83
CA GLY A 107 5.47 4.85 9.69
C GLY A 107 5.56 5.35 8.24
N ASN A 108 5.93 4.48 7.30
CA ASN A 108 6.09 4.83 5.88
C ASN A 108 4.85 4.52 5.03
N ILE A 109 3.75 4.06 5.64
CA ILE A 109 2.58 3.54 4.91
C ILE A 109 1.94 4.54 3.95
N PHE A 110 1.99 5.83 4.29
CA PHE A 110 1.56 6.91 3.38
C PHE A 110 2.31 6.87 2.06
N HIS A 111 3.65 6.76 2.11
CA HIS A 111 4.50 6.74 0.94
C HIS A 111 4.36 5.43 0.17
N VAL A 112 4.24 4.29 0.86
CA VAL A 112 3.95 2.99 0.23
C VAL A 112 2.70 3.08 -0.64
N TYR A 113 1.62 3.65 -0.08
CA TYR A 113 0.39 3.84 -0.82
C TYR A 113 0.56 4.82 -2.00
N GLN A 114 1.19 5.97 -1.77
CA GLN A 114 1.41 6.97 -2.80
C GLN A 114 2.18 6.38 -3.99
N PHE A 115 3.18 5.54 -3.69
CA PHE A 115 3.96 4.84 -4.70
C PHE A 115 3.10 3.91 -5.55
N CYS A 116 2.28 3.07 -4.91
CA CYS A 116 1.36 2.16 -5.61
C CYS A 116 0.37 2.93 -6.48
N SER A 117 -0.16 4.05 -5.98
CA SER A 117 -1.09 4.90 -6.73
C SER A 117 -0.44 5.53 -7.94
N ASN A 118 0.80 6.02 -7.81
CA ASN A 118 1.54 6.58 -8.93
C ASN A 118 1.78 5.55 -10.02
N ILE A 119 2.08 4.29 -9.67
CA ILE A 119 2.17 3.19 -10.65
C ILE A 119 0.82 2.99 -11.35
N PHE A 120 -0.28 2.95 -10.60
CA PHE A 120 -1.60 2.73 -11.17
C PHE A 120 -2.07 3.85 -12.11
N TYR A 121 -1.87 5.12 -11.73
CA TYR A 121 -2.27 6.27 -12.54
C TYR A 121 -1.26 6.61 -13.64
N GLY A 122 0.04 6.40 -13.39
CA GLY A 122 1.12 6.64 -14.36
C GLY A 122 1.06 5.68 -15.54
N ASN A 123 0.58 4.44 -15.33
CA ASN A 123 0.36 3.46 -16.39
C ASN A 123 -0.91 3.71 -17.24
N GLN A 124 -1.67 4.78 -16.98
CA GLN A 124 -2.87 5.16 -17.77
C GLN A 124 -2.63 6.32 -18.74
N ASN A 125 -1.38 6.78 -18.89
CA ASN A 125 -0.98 7.80 -19.86
C ASN A 125 -0.33 7.18 -21.10
#